data_AF-A0A2G2Z520-F1
#
_entry.id   AF-A0A2G2Z520-F1
#
_cell.length_a   1.000
_cell.length_b   1.000
_cell.length_c   1.000
_cell.angle_alpha   90.00
_cell.angle_beta   90.00
_cell.angle_gamma   90.00
#
_symmetry.space_group_name_H-M   'P 1'
#
loop_
_entity.id
_entity.type
_entity.pdbx_description
1 polymer ?
#
loop_
_entity_poly.entity_id
_entity_poly.type
_entity_poly.pdbx_seq_one_letter_code
_entity_poly.pdbx_strand_id
1 'polypeptide(L)'
;MKDSSMMIKEAYSKPMNLFDDDIAPKILLFILETIKKYGKNSFVWMGPNPQVLIMEPELIKEVLSKNCLYQKARGNPFLALLGQGLVSYEEDKWAKHRKIVNPAFHLEKLKHMLPVFYLSCSEMLSKWEDVVPVGGSHEIDVWPDLQQLSCDVISRTAFGSSYEEGRKIFELQKEQAQHLIKASLFVYIPGWRFLPTKRNRRMKEINKDVRSSIRGIIDKRLKAMEAGEADNKDLLGISLESNFKEIEQHGNKKFGMTIEEVIEECKLFYFAGAETTSVLLVWTLMLLSKYQDWQARAREEVLQVFESRKPDFDGLNRLKVVSIVVLLVQFICHEFLLSLLLQLLEFLNF
;
A
#
# COMPACT_ATOMS: atom_id res chain seq x y z
N MET A 1 -6.14 -26.88 -1.19
CA MET A 1 -6.14 -25.84 -2.26
C MET A 1 -7.38 -25.87 -3.14
N LYS A 2 -7.75 -27.00 -3.80
CA LYS A 2 -9.01 -27.06 -4.57
C LYS A 2 -10.21 -26.62 -3.71
N ASP A 3 -10.25 -27.10 -2.47
CA ASP A 3 -11.30 -26.81 -1.49
C ASP A 3 -11.30 -25.32 -1.11
N SER A 4 -10.14 -24.75 -0.76
CA SER A 4 -9.98 -23.29 -0.54
C SER A 4 -10.47 -22.45 -1.74
N SER A 5 -10.10 -22.81 -2.98
CA SER A 5 -10.57 -22.10 -4.18
C SER A 5 -12.08 -22.24 -4.40
N MET A 6 -12.67 -23.38 -4.07
CA MET A 6 -14.13 -23.60 -4.10
C MET A 6 -14.85 -22.80 -3.01
N MET A 7 -14.36 -22.84 -1.77
CA MET A 7 -14.87 -22.09 -0.62
C MET A 7 -14.87 -20.59 -0.89
N ILE A 8 -13.78 -20.05 -1.46
CA ILE A 8 -13.71 -18.66 -1.92
C ILE A 8 -14.79 -18.38 -2.97
N LYS A 9 -14.89 -19.19 -4.03
CA LYS A 9 -15.91 -18.98 -5.07
C LYS A 9 -17.35 -19.00 -4.54
N GLU A 10 -17.64 -19.85 -3.55
CA GLU A 10 -18.96 -19.92 -2.90
C GLU A 10 -19.21 -18.73 -1.95
N ALA A 11 -18.18 -18.28 -1.23
CA ALA A 11 -18.27 -17.11 -0.37
C ALA A 11 -18.49 -15.80 -1.17
N TYR A 12 -17.83 -15.67 -2.33
CA TYR A 12 -18.00 -14.53 -3.22
C TYR A 12 -19.29 -14.56 -4.06
N SER A 13 -19.94 -15.72 -4.25
CA SER A 13 -21.23 -15.78 -4.98
C SER A 13 -22.43 -15.33 -4.14
N LYS A 14 -22.30 -15.29 -2.81
CA LYS A 14 -23.33 -14.80 -1.89
C LYS A 14 -23.18 -13.28 -1.72
N PRO A 15 -24.27 -12.48 -1.77
CA PRO A 15 -24.19 -11.03 -1.53
C PRO A 15 -23.64 -10.75 -0.12
N MET A 16 -22.86 -9.68 0.02
CA MET A 16 -22.41 -9.22 1.34
C MET A 16 -23.52 -8.41 1.98
N ASN A 17 -23.88 -8.71 3.23
CA ASN A 17 -24.74 -7.82 4.01
C ASN A 17 -23.87 -6.68 4.54
N LEU A 18 -24.12 -5.45 4.08
CA LEU A 18 -23.39 -4.24 4.51
C LEU A 18 -23.51 -3.97 6.02
N PHE A 19 -24.53 -4.55 6.66
CA PHE A 19 -24.78 -4.40 8.10
C PHE A 19 -24.16 -5.51 8.94
N ASP A 20 -23.64 -6.57 8.34
CA ASP A 20 -22.85 -7.57 9.07
C ASP A 20 -21.45 -7.01 9.37
N ASP A 21 -20.96 -7.21 10.58
CA ASP A 21 -19.61 -6.82 10.99
C ASP A 21 -18.60 -7.97 10.82
N ASP A 22 -19.07 -9.22 10.73
CA ASP A 22 -18.19 -10.39 10.57
C ASP A 22 -18.02 -10.77 9.09
N ILE A 23 -17.05 -10.13 8.45
CA ILE A 23 -16.72 -10.38 7.02
C ILE A 23 -15.59 -11.42 6.88
N ALA A 24 -14.95 -11.84 7.99
CA ALA A 24 -13.90 -12.85 7.98
C ALA A 24 -14.37 -14.21 7.38
N PRO A 25 -15.60 -14.72 7.61
CA PRO A 25 -16.18 -15.89 6.93
C PRO A 25 -16.27 -15.78 5.40
N LYS A 26 -16.17 -14.57 4.83
CA LYS A 26 -16.20 -14.37 3.38
C LYS A 26 -14.80 -14.32 2.76
N ILE A 27 -13.80 -13.86 3.50
CA ILE A 27 -12.43 -13.65 3.03
C ILE A 27 -11.51 -14.79 3.46
N LEU A 28 -11.51 -15.12 4.75
CA LEU A 28 -10.59 -16.05 5.40
C LEU A 28 -11.25 -17.42 5.70
N LEU A 29 -12.33 -17.77 4.99
CA LEU A 29 -13.16 -18.96 5.24
C LEU A 29 -12.34 -20.25 5.45
N PHE A 30 -11.34 -20.48 4.59
CA PHE A 30 -10.48 -21.66 4.69
C PHE A 30 -9.62 -21.67 5.96
N ILE A 31 -9.11 -20.51 6.39
CA ILE A 31 -8.32 -20.37 7.62
C ILE A 31 -9.22 -20.54 8.84
N LEU A 32 -10.40 -19.92 8.85
CA LEU A 32 -11.39 -20.05 9.93
C LEU A 32 -11.86 -21.48 10.12
N GLU A 33 -12.20 -22.20 9.04
CA GLU A 33 -12.57 -23.62 9.14
C GLU A 33 -11.39 -24.51 9.56
N THR A 34 -10.16 -24.16 9.18
CA THR A 34 -8.95 -24.85 9.67
C THR A 34 -8.78 -24.64 11.18
N ILE A 35 -8.93 -23.40 11.68
CA ILE A 35 -8.85 -23.08 13.11
C ILE A 35 -9.98 -23.75 13.90
N LYS A 36 -11.23 -23.73 13.41
CA LYS A 36 -12.36 -24.42 14.04
C LYS A 36 -12.13 -25.92 14.16
N LYS A 37 -11.54 -26.55 13.14
CA LYS A 37 -11.38 -28.00 13.06
C LYS A 37 -10.14 -28.54 13.76
N TYR A 38 -9.02 -27.81 13.71
CA TYR A 38 -7.72 -28.29 14.19
C TYR A 38 -7.12 -27.44 15.32
N GLY A 39 -7.78 -26.35 15.70
CA GLY A 39 -7.36 -25.47 16.79
C GLY A 39 -6.61 -24.21 16.33
N LYS A 40 -6.44 -23.29 17.29
CA LYS A 40 -5.78 -21.98 17.13
C LYS A 40 -4.36 -22.09 16.55
N ASN A 41 -3.62 -23.12 16.97
CA ASN A 41 -2.37 -23.51 16.34
C ASN A 41 -2.57 -24.78 15.53
N SER A 42 -2.40 -24.67 14.22
CA SER A 42 -2.62 -25.78 13.30
C SER A 42 -1.70 -25.71 12.08
N PHE A 43 -1.39 -26.87 11.53
CA PHE A 43 -0.63 -26.98 10.29
C PHE A 43 -1.57 -26.93 9.09
N VAL A 44 -1.22 -26.11 8.10
CA VAL A 44 -1.96 -25.97 6.85
C VAL A 44 -1.02 -26.14 5.66
N TRP A 45 -1.49 -26.81 4.60
CA TRP A 45 -0.72 -27.03 3.38
C TRP A 45 -1.10 -26.00 2.30
N MET A 46 -0.16 -25.10 2.01
CA MET A 46 -0.29 -24.04 1.01
C MET A 46 0.60 -24.38 -0.17
N GLY A 47 0.01 -25.03 -1.18
CA GLY A 47 0.81 -25.61 -2.27
C GLY A 47 1.66 -26.79 -1.77
N PRO A 48 2.92 -26.88 -2.21
CA PRO A 48 3.88 -27.84 -1.66
C PRO A 48 4.46 -27.40 -0.30
N ASN A 49 4.12 -26.21 0.19
CA ASN A 49 4.72 -25.62 1.39
C ASN A 49 3.82 -25.86 2.61
N PRO A 50 4.30 -26.54 3.66
CA PRO A 50 3.62 -26.56 4.95
C PRO A 50 3.78 -25.21 5.64
N GLN A 51 2.71 -24.71 6.23
CA GLN A 51 2.68 -23.48 7.04
C GLN A 51 2.09 -23.79 8.42
N VAL A 52 2.45 -22.97 9.40
CA VAL A 52 1.90 -23.02 10.76
C VAL A 52 1.03 -21.79 10.96
N LEU A 53 -0.26 -21.98 11.21
CA LEU A 53 -1.14 -20.94 11.71
C LEU A 53 -0.82 -20.74 13.19
N ILE A 54 -0.57 -19.50 13.59
CA ILE A 54 -0.24 -19.11 14.97
C ILE A 54 -1.22 -18.03 15.40
N MET A 55 -1.94 -18.24 16.51
CA MET A 55 -2.98 -17.31 16.97
C MET A 55 -2.75 -16.80 18.41
N GLU A 56 -1.74 -17.28 19.15
CA GLU A 56 -1.39 -16.72 20.47
C GLU A 56 -0.50 -15.46 20.32
N PRO A 57 -0.87 -14.33 20.96
CA PRO A 57 -0.13 -13.08 20.85
C PRO A 57 1.36 -13.17 21.20
N GLU A 58 1.75 -13.98 22.19
CA GLU A 58 3.17 -14.10 22.56
C GLU A 58 4.01 -14.83 21.49
N LEU A 59 3.44 -15.82 20.80
CA LEU A 59 4.11 -16.50 19.69
C LEU A 59 4.17 -15.60 18.44
N ILE A 60 3.09 -14.88 18.14
CA ILE A 60 3.07 -13.87 17.06
C ILE A 60 4.16 -12.81 17.32
N LYS A 61 4.22 -12.29 18.55
CA LYS A 61 5.24 -11.33 18.99
C LYS A 61 6.65 -11.90 18.91
N GLU A 62 6.87 -13.16 19.29
CA GLU A 62 8.17 -13.82 19.16
C GLU A 62 8.61 -13.89 17.69
N VAL A 63 7.73 -14.35 16.80
CA VAL A 63 7.99 -14.45 15.35
C VAL A 63 8.30 -13.08 14.75
N LEU A 64 7.49 -12.07 15.03
CA LEU A 64 7.67 -10.71 14.51
C LEU A 64 8.88 -9.98 15.11
N SER A 65 9.36 -10.37 16.29
CA SER A 65 10.52 -9.75 16.95
C SER A 65 11.86 -10.38 16.53
N LYS A 66 11.89 -11.69 16.24
CA LYS A 66 13.12 -12.44 15.95
C LYS A 66 13.38 -12.57 14.44
N ASN A 67 13.48 -11.43 13.75
CA ASN A 67 13.68 -11.36 12.29
C ASN A 67 14.92 -12.12 11.74
N CYS A 68 15.97 -12.31 12.54
CA CYS A 68 17.12 -13.15 12.17
C CYS A 68 16.81 -14.67 12.13
N LEU A 69 15.71 -15.12 12.76
CA LEU A 69 15.25 -16.51 12.75
C LEU A 69 14.04 -16.69 11.83
N TYR A 70 13.15 -15.70 11.81
CA TYR A 70 11.93 -15.70 11.01
C TYR A 70 12.03 -14.63 9.91
N GLN A 71 12.61 -15.03 8.77
CA GLN A 71 12.54 -14.23 7.54
C GLN A 71 11.11 -14.27 6.97
N LYS A 72 10.74 -13.26 6.17
CA LYS A 72 9.46 -13.25 5.43
C LYS A 72 9.39 -14.47 4.52
N ALA A 73 8.21 -15.06 4.42
CA ALA A 73 7.99 -16.19 3.54
C ALA A 73 8.34 -15.83 2.08
N ARG A 74 8.91 -16.81 1.36
CA ARG A 74 9.36 -16.60 -0.03
C ARG A 74 8.20 -16.75 -0.98
N GLY A 75 7.79 -15.60 -1.50
CA GLY A 75 6.57 -15.47 -2.25
C GLY A 75 6.58 -15.99 -3.68
N ASN A 76 5.38 -15.96 -4.28
CA ASN A 76 5.19 -16.15 -5.70
C ASN A 76 6.11 -15.16 -6.46
N PRO A 77 6.99 -15.65 -7.35
CA PRO A 77 8.02 -14.81 -7.95
C PRO A 77 7.48 -13.70 -8.87
N PHE A 78 6.19 -13.69 -9.19
CA PHE A 78 5.57 -12.56 -9.88
C PHE A 78 5.36 -11.32 -8.99
N LEU A 79 5.43 -11.42 -7.64
CA LEU A 79 5.39 -10.27 -6.70
C LEU A 79 6.36 -9.17 -7.09
N ALA A 80 7.59 -9.56 -7.40
CA ALA A 80 8.70 -8.66 -7.72
C ALA A 80 8.42 -7.75 -8.94
N LEU A 81 7.34 -8.00 -9.70
CA LEU A 81 6.89 -7.13 -10.78
C LEU A 81 6.19 -5.87 -10.26
N LEU A 82 5.50 -5.91 -9.11
CA LEU A 82 4.97 -4.69 -8.46
C LEU A 82 6.09 -3.85 -7.85
N GLY A 83 7.06 -4.50 -7.22
CA GLY A 83 8.27 -3.91 -6.66
C GLY A 83 9.00 -4.94 -5.80
N GLN A 84 10.33 -4.89 -5.77
CA GLN A 84 11.11 -5.61 -4.76
C GLN A 84 11.19 -4.80 -3.47
N GLY A 85 12.01 -3.76 -3.45
CA GLY A 85 12.17 -2.78 -2.37
C GLY A 85 12.24 -3.32 -0.93
N LEU A 86 12.03 -2.42 0.03
CA LEU A 86 12.03 -2.70 1.46
C LEU A 86 11.07 -3.81 1.90
N VAL A 87 9.97 -4.05 1.17
CA VAL A 87 9.02 -5.12 1.52
C VAL A 87 9.64 -6.51 1.36
N SER A 88 10.46 -6.74 0.32
CA SER A 88 11.04 -8.05 0.01
C SER A 88 12.49 -8.28 0.49
N TYR A 89 13.22 -7.21 0.83
CA TYR A 89 14.59 -7.35 1.33
C TYR A 89 14.64 -7.80 2.79
N GLU A 90 15.74 -8.46 3.15
CA GLU A 90 16.06 -8.97 4.49
C GLU A 90 17.47 -8.54 4.92
N GLU A 91 17.78 -8.75 6.20
CA GLU A 91 19.13 -8.65 6.79
C GLU A 91 19.85 -7.33 6.41
N ASP A 92 21.14 -7.40 6.10
CA ASP A 92 21.98 -6.24 5.75
C ASP A 92 21.43 -5.44 4.58
N LYS A 93 20.78 -6.10 3.60
CA LYS A 93 20.19 -5.39 2.47
C LYS A 93 18.99 -4.57 2.90
N TRP A 94 18.10 -5.13 3.73
CA TRP A 94 17.01 -4.36 4.33
C TRP A 94 17.55 -3.22 5.17
N ALA A 95 18.52 -3.48 6.06
CA ALA A 95 19.10 -2.47 6.93
C ALA A 95 19.71 -1.29 6.15
N LYS A 96 20.49 -1.58 5.09
CA LYS A 96 21.06 -0.58 4.19
C LYS A 96 19.99 0.30 3.54
N HIS A 97 18.99 -0.32 2.93
CA HIS A 97 17.90 0.40 2.25
C HIS A 97 17.07 1.21 3.24
N ARG A 98 16.79 0.65 4.42
CA ARG A 98 16.03 1.28 5.50
C ARG A 98 16.74 2.53 6.01
N LYS A 99 18.07 2.45 6.20
CA LYS A 99 18.93 3.58 6.59
C LYS A 99 18.84 4.74 5.59
N ILE A 100 18.92 4.45 4.30
CA ILE A 100 18.92 5.47 3.23
C ILE A 100 17.53 6.11 3.02
N VAL A 101 16.46 5.33 3.15
CA VAL A 101 15.08 5.79 2.89
C VAL A 101 14.45 6.49 4.10
N ASN A 102 14.75 6.05 5.33
CA ASN A 102 14.11 6.57 6.55
C ASN A 102 14.12 8.11 6.71
N PRO A 103 15.17 8.87 6.33
CA PRO A 103 15.19 10.33 6.46
C PRO A 103 14.02 11.03 5.74
N ALA A 104 13.50 10.45 4.65
CA ALA A 104 12.33 10.99 3.94
C ALA A 104 11.02 10.90 4.75
N PHE A 105 10.96 9.97 5.70
CA PHE A 105 9.79 9.72 6.56
C PHE A 105 9.90 10.38 7.94
N HIS A 106 10.91 11.23 8.17
CA HIS A 106 11.02 12.01 9.40
C HIS A 106 9.91 13.07 9.49
N LEU A 107 9.44 13.34 10.71
CA LEU A 107 8.29 14.20 10.99
C LEU A 107 8.39 15.59 10.35
N GLU A 108 9.58 16.18 10.38
CA GLU A 108 9.89 17.48 9.77
C GLU A 108 9.70 17.49 8.25
N LYS A 109 10.00 16.36 7.58
CA LYS A 109 9.82 16.21 6.13
C LYS A 109 8.34 16.04 5.78
N LEU A 110 7.61 15.25 6.58
CA LEU A 110 6.16 15.07 6.44
C LEU A 110 5.39 16.40 6.62
N LYS A 111 5.83 17.30 7.51
CA LYS A 111 5.26 18.65 7.66
C LYS A 111 5.24 19.44 6.33
N HIS A 112 6.27 19.31 5.50
CA HIS A 112 6.35 19.99 4.21
C HIS A 112 5.41 19.42 3.14
N MET A 113 4.90 18.20 3.32
CA MET A 113 3.96 17.55 2.39
C MET A 113 2.50 17.96 2.61
N LEU A 114 2.15 18.48 3.81
CA LEU A 114 0.78 18.82 4.19
C LEU A 114 0.06 19.79 3.23
N PRO A 115 0.68 20.86 2.69
CA PRO A 115 0.01 21.74 1.72
C PRO A 115 -0.44 21.01 0.45
N VAL A 116 0.31 19.99 0.04
CA VAL A 116 -0.01 19.16 -1.13
C VAL A 116 -1.15 18.21 -0.81
N PHE A 117 -1.15 17.56 0.36
CA PHE A 117 -2.29 16.74 0.81
C PHE A 117 -3.59 17.57 0.84
N TYR A 118 -3.54 18.77 1.40
CA TYR A 118 -4.68 19.69 1.43
C TYR A 118 -5.17 20.05 0.02
N LEU A 119 -4.24 20.37 -0.89
CA LEU A 119 -4.55 20.73 -2.28
C LEU A 119 -5.25 19.57 -3.02
N SER A 120 -4.67 18.37 -3.01
CA SER A 120 -5.24 17.19 -3.66
C SER A 120 -6.62 16.81 -3.09
N CYS A 121 -6.81 16.89 -1.77
CA CYS A 121 -8.12 16.71 -1.15
C CYS A 121 -9.13 17.78 -1.59
N SER A 122 -8.72 19.05 -1.67
CA SER A 122 -9.60 20.15 -2.09
C SER A 122 -10.01 20.00 -3.56
N GLU A 123 -9.08 19.66 -4.45
CA GLU A 123 -9.35 19.40 -5.88
C GLU A 123 -10.32 18.23 -6.10
N MET A 124 -10.34 17.23 -5.20
CA MET A 124 -11.32 16.15 -5.22
C MET A 124 -12.69 16.62 -4.71
N LEU A 125 -12.71 17.29 -3.55
CA LEU A 125 -13.95 17.74 -2.91
C LEU A 125 -14.73 18.75 -3.76
N SER A 126 -14.06 19.69 -4.44
CA SER A 126 -14.74 20.63 -5.32
C SER A 126 -15.46 19.94 -6.49
N LYS A 127 -14.94 18.82 -7.02
CA LYS A 127 -15.65 18.03 -8.05
C LYS A 127 -16.91 17.36 -7.50
N TRP A 128 -16.90 16.97 -6.23
CA TRP A 128 -18.08 16.42 -5.56
C TRP A 128 -19.11 17.52 -5.27
N GLU A 129 -18.66 18.73 -4.91
CA GLU A 129 -19.53 19.90 -4.72
C GLU A 129 -20.18 20.33 -6.06
N ASP A 130 -19.43 20.35 -7.17
CA ASP A 130 -19.91 20.74 -8.50
C ASP A 130 -21.06 19.85 -9.04
N VAL A 131 -21.16 18.58 -8.61
CA VAL A 131 -22.23 17.65 -9.03
C VAL A 131 -23.43 17.65 -8.09
N VAL A 132 -23.36 18.28 -6.91
CA VAL A 132 -24.46 18.36 -5.95
C VAL A 132 -25.35 19.58 -6.27
N PRO A 133 -26.64 19.39 -6.61
CA PRO A 133 -27.53 20.51 -6.89
C PRO A 133 -27.77 21.35 -5.63
N VAL A 134 -27.93 22.67 -5.80
CA VAL A 134 -28.14 23.63 -4.70
C VAL A 134 -29.34 23.22 -3.85
N GLY A 135 -29.09 22.91 -2.56
CA GLY A 135 -30.12 22.48 -1.61
C GLY A 135 -30.60 21.02 -1.78
N GLY A 136 -29.95 20.22 -2.63
CA GLY A 136 -30.26 18.80 -2.83
C GLY A 136 -29.12 17.87 -2.42
N SER A 137 -29.15 16.66 -2.98
CA SER A 137 -28.17 15.59 -2.74
C SER A 137 -27.86 14.84 -4.04
N HIS A 138 -26.66 14.29 -4.16
CA HIS A 138 -26.25 13.44 -5.27
C HIS A 138 -25.60 12.15 -4.75
N GLU A 139 -25.80 11.03 -5.46
CA GLU A 139 -25.14 9.76 -5.16
C GLU A 139 -23.83 9.68 -5.95
N ILE A 140 -22.72 9.37 -5.26
CA ILE A 140 -21.37 9.34 -5.85
C ILE A 140 -20.69 8.04 -5.47
N ASP A 141 -20.16 7.30 -6.46
CA ASP A 141 -19.17 6.26 -6.20
C ASP A 141 -17.83 6.93 -5.89
N VAL A 142 -17.51 7.04 -4.60
CA VAL A 142 -16.28 7.68 -4.12
C VAL A 142 -15.03 6.82 -4.33
N TRP A 143 -15.15 5.54 -4.70
CA TRP A 143 -14.00 4.63 -4.76
C TRP A 143 -12.96 5.03 -5.82
N PRO A 144 -13.34 5.31 -7.09
CA PRO A 144 -12.40 5.79 -8.11
C PRO A 144 -11.68 7.08 -7.70
N ASP A 145 -12.40 8.02 -7.08
CA ASP A 145 -11.85 9.31 -6.66
C ASP A 145 -10.85 9.17 -5.50
N LEU A 146 -11.11 8.28 -4.54
CA LEU A 146 -10.17 7.98 -3.45
C LEU A 146 -8.90 7.26 -3.95
N GLN A 147 -9.02 6.40 -4.97
CA GLN A 147 -7.85 5.84 -5.66
C GLN A 147 -7.07 6.90 -6.43
N GLN A 148 -7.76 7.83 -7.10
CA GLN A 148 -7.13 8.96 -7.78
C GLN A 148 -6.42 9.90 -6.78
N LEU A 149 -7.05 10.20 -5.64
CA LEU A 149 -6.49 11.04 -4.59
C LEU A 149 -5.19 10.46 -4.03
N SER A 150 -5.17 9.16 -3.68
CA SER A 150 -3.96 8.55 -3.12
C SER A 150 -2.82 8.47 -4.14
N CYS A 151 -3.14 8.23 -5.41
CA CYS A 151 -2.20 8.28 -6.53
C CYS A 151 -1.63 9.70 -6.74
N ASP A 152 -2.49 10.72 -6.78
CA ASP A 152 -2.08 12.12 -6.97
C ASP A 152 -1.18 12.60 -5.82
N VAL A 153 -1.59 12.31 -4.58
CA VAL A 153 -0.83 12.62 -3.37
C VAL A 153 0.57 12.02 -3.44
N ILE A 154 0.72 10.70 -3.64
CA ILE A 154 2.06 10.08 -3.67
C ILE A 154 2.91 10.62 -4.84
N SER A 155 2.30 10.91 -5.98
CA SER A 155 2.99 11.46 -7.16
C SER A 155 3.58 12.85 -6.87
N ARG A 156 2.77 13.75 -6.29
CA ARG A 156 3.21 15.10 -5.96
C ARG A 156 4.20 15.13 -4.79
N THR A 157 3.98 14.34 -3.72
CA THR A 157 4.79 14.46 -2.47
C THR A 157 6.01 13.55 -2.39
N ALA A 158 6.02 12.39 -3.06
CA ALA A 158 7.17 11.50 -3.03
C ALA A 158 8.11 11.69 -4.23
N PHE A 159 7.61 12.16 -5.37
CA PHE A 159 8.38 12.19 -6.62
C PHE A 159 8.49 13.57 -7.27
N GLY A 160 7.71 14.55 -6.80
CA GLY A 160 7.62 15.88 -7.42
C GLY A 160 7.13 15.83 -8.88
N SER A 161 6.49 14.72 -9.29
CA SER A 161 6.00 14.50 -10.64
C SER A 161 4.63 15.13 -10.84
N SER A 162 4.25 15.40 -12.09
CA SER A 162 2.87 15.79 -12.37
C SER A 162 1.91 14.63 -12.09
N TYR A 163 0.63 14.97 -11.87
CA TYR A 163 -0.45 13.98 -11.77
C TYR A 163 -0.43 12.98 -12.94
N GLU A 164 -0.26 13.46 -14.17
CA GLU A 164 -0.31 12.62 -15.38
C GLU A 164 0.86 11.62 -15.48
N GLU A 165 2.07 11.99 -15.01
CA GLU A 165 3.21 11.06 -14.98
C GLU A 165 2.97 9.91 -13.98
N GLY A 166 2.44 10.23 -12.80
CA GLY A 166 2.11 9.26 -11.77
C GLY A 166 0.89 8.40 -12.10
N ARG A 167 -0.15 8.99 -12.69
CA ARG A 167 -1.37 8.31 -13.14
C ARG A 167 -1.07 7.12 -14.03
N LYS A 168 -0.19 7.29 -15.02
CA LYS A 168 0.21 6.20 -15.93
C LYS A 168 0.89 5.06 -15.18
N ILE A 169 1.74 5.36 -14.19
CA ILE A 169 2.39 4.35 -13.35
C ILE A 169 1.34 3.58 -12.54
N PHE A 170 0.40 4.29 -11.93
CA PHE A 170 -0.68 3.71 -11.13
C PHE A 170 -1.62 2.82 -11.95
N GLU A 171 -2.12 3.29 -13.10
CA GLU A 171 -3.01 2.51 -13.98
C GLU A 171 -2.34 1.18 -14.42
N LEU A 172 -1.04 1.24 -14.76
CA LEU A 172 -0.24 0.06 -15.09
C LEU A 172 -0.01 -0.86 -13.88
N GLN A 173 0.29 -0.31 -12.69
CA GLN A 173 0.45 -1.13 -11.48
C GLN A 173 -0.86 -1.77 -11.01
N LYS A 174 -2.01 -1.11 -11.22
CA LYS A 174 -3.35 -1.66 -10.97
C LYS A 174 -3.66 -2.82 -11.93
N GLU A 175 -3.34 -2.70 -13.22
CA GLU A 175 -3.44 -3.82 -14.17
C GLU A 175 -2.50 -4.99 -13.77
N GLN A 176 -1.27 -4.67 -13.35
CA GLN A 176 -0.31 -5.65 -12.84
C GLN A 176 -0.86 -6.41 -11.64
N ALA A 177 -1.41 -5.70 -10.64
CA ALA A 177 -2.02 -6.31 -9.45
C ALA A 177 -3.20 -7.24 -9.83
N GLN A 178 -4.07 -6.84 -10.75
CA GLN A 178 -5.15 -7.70 -11.26
C GLN A 178 -4.63 -8.97 -11.94
N HIS A 179 -3.52 -8.90 -12.68
CA HIS A 179 -2.88 -10.08 -13.26
C HIS A 179 -2.25 -11.00 -12.21
N LEU A 180 -1.74 -10.44 -11.10
CA LEU A 180 -1.18 -11.19 -9.98
C LEU A 180 -2.25 -11.91 -9.16
N ILE A 181 -3.36 -11.23 -8.84
CA ILE A 181 -4.51 -11.84 -8.17
C ILE A 181 -5.09 -12.98 -9.02
N LYS A 182 -5.12 -12.83 -10.36
CA LYS A 182 -5.51 -13.93 -11.27
C LYS A 182 -4.43 -15.02 -11.40
N ALA A 183 -3.20 -14.79 -10.97
CA ALA A 183 -2.12 -15.77 -10.95
C ALA A 183 -2.11 -16.60 -9.67
N SER A 184 -2.40 -15.98 -8.53
CA SER A 184 -2.39 -16.59 -7.22
C SER A 184 -3.57 -17.51 -6.93
N LEU A 185 -4.70 -17.36 -7.64
CA LEU A 185 -5.80 -18.33 -7.65
C LEU A 185 -5.39 -19.74 -8.11
N PHE A 186 -4.17 -19.92 -8.62
CA PHE A 186 -3.60 -21.21 -9.02
C PHE A 186 -2.26 -21.42 -8.31
N VAL A 187 -1.96 -22.68 -7.98
CA VAL A 187 -0.65 -23.09 -7.43
C VAL A 187 0.46 -22.58 -8.33
N TYR A 188 1.48 -21.91 -7.77
CA TYR A 188 2.65 -21.58 -8.56
C TYR A 188 3.44 -22.85 -8.88
N ILE A 189 3.48 -23.23 -10.16
CA ILE A 189 4.35 -24.29 -10.64
C ILE A 189 5.71 -23.66 -11.02
N PRO A 190 6.84 -24.12 -10.43
CA PRO A 190 8.16 -23.62 -10.76
C PRO A 190 8.41 -23.59 -12.27
N GLY A 191 8.86 -22.43 -12.77
CA GLY A 191 9.12 -22.19 -14.18
C GLY A 191 7.95 -21.61 -14.98
N TRP A 192 6.71 -21.64 -14.48
CA TRP A 192 5.55 -21.06 -15.19
C TRP A 192 5.70 -19.56 -15.51
N ARG A 193 6.52 -18.82 -14.75
CA ARG A 193 6.86 -17.40 -15.05
C ARG A 193 7.61 -17.18 -16.36
N PHE A 194 8.25 -18.22 -16.90
CA PHE A 194 8.98 -18.15 -18.16
C PHE A 194 8.12 -18.52 -19.37
N LEU A 195 7.00 -19.23 -19.18
CA LEU A 195 6.07 -19.58 -20.26
C LEU A 195 5.52 -18.31 -20.94
N PRO A 196 5.51 -18.23 -22.27
CA PRO A 196 5.17 -17.02 -23.01
C PRO A 196 3.64 -16.85 -23.19
N THR A 197 2.86 -17.04 -22.12
CA THR A 197 1.40 -16.85 -22.13
C THR A 197 1.03 -15.37 -22.32
N LYS A 198 -0.19 -15.08 -22.81
CA LYS A 198 -0.67 -13.69 -23.00
C LYS A 198 -0.51 -12.84 -21.73
N ARG A 199 -0.92 -13.38 -20.57
CA ARG A 199 -0.76 -12.72 -19.25
C ARG A 199 0.71 -12.50 -18.90
N ASN A 200 1.57 -13.51 -19.06
CA ASN A 200 2.98 -13.39 -18.70
C ASN A 200 3.74 -12.42 -19.63
N ARG A 201 3.35 -12.29 -20.91
CA ARG A 201 3.86 -11.26 -21.83
C ARG A 201 3.42 -9.88 -21.35
N ARG A 202 2.11 -9.68 -21.12
CA ARG A 202 1.55 -8.41 -20.65
C ARG A 202 2.16 -7.94 -19.32
N MET A 203 2.34 -8.83 -18.34
CA MET A 203 3.02 -8.50 -17.08
C MET A 203 4.50 -8.09 -17.26
N LYS A 204 5.20 -8.63 -18.27
CA LYS A 204 6.58 -8.22 -18.59
C LYS A 204 6.62 -6.86 -19.29
N GLU A 205 5.66 -6.59 -20.18
CA GLU A 205 5.46 -5.29 -20.83
C GLU A 205 5.16 -4.21 -19.78
N ILE A 206 4.17 -4.44 -18.91
CA ILE A 206 3.82 -3.52 -17.82
C ILE A 206 5.03 -3.21 -16.92
N ASN A 207 5.75 -4.23 -16.44
CA ASN A 207 6.93 -4.00 -15.61
C ASN A 207 8.05 -3.24 -16.35
N LYS A 208 8.19 -3.44 -17.68
CA LYS A 208 9.14 -2.65 -18.50
C LYS A 208 8.69 -1.19 -18.59
N ASP A 209 7.43 -0.93 -18.87
CA ASP A 209 6.88 0.42 -19.05
C ASP A 209 6.92 1.21 -17.73
N VAL A 210 6.54 0.58 -16.61
CA VAL A 210 6.64 1.17 -15.26
C VAL A 210 8.09 1.49 -14.90
N ARG A 211 9.04 0.55 -15.11
CA ARG A 211 10.48 0.81 -14.87
C ARG A 211 11.01 1.93 -15.75
N SER A 212 10.57 2.01 -17.02
CA SER A 212 10.96 3.07 -17.95
C SER A 212 10.46 4.45 -17.49
N SER A 213 9.19 4.54 -17.07
CA SER A 213 8.60 5.78 -16.54
C SER A 213 9.31 6.24 -15.26
N ILE A 214 9.51 5.34 -14.29
CA ILE A 214 10.19 5.66 -13.03
C ILE A 214 11.66 6.04 -13.26
N ARG A 215 12.35 5.34 -14.16
CA ARG A 215 13.71 5.74 -14.57
C ARG A 215 13.73 7.14 -15.15
N GLY A 216 12.75 7.51 -15.99
CA GLY A 216 12.63 8.87 -16.51
C GLY A 216 12.51 9.93 -15.42
N ILE A 217 11.77 9.66 -14.34
CA ILE A 217 11.65 10.56 -13.18
C ILE A 217 13.00 10.67 -12.44
N ILE A 218 13.68 9.54 -12.20
CA ILE A 218 14.99 9.51 -11.53
C ILE A 218 16.05 10.23 -12.37
N ASP A 219 16.15 9.95 -13.67
CA ASP A 219 17.13 10.56 -14.58
C ASP A 219 16.90 12.08 -14.73
N LYS A 220 15.64 12.55 -14.70
CA LYS A 220 15.30 13.98 -14.61
C LYS A 220 15.81 14.58 -13.29
N ARG A 221 15.55 13.91 -12.16
CA ARG A 221 15.97 14.40 -10.84
C ARG A 221 17.48 14.49 -10.71
N LEU A 222 18.21 13.45 -11.15
CA LEU A 222 19.67 13.42 -11.11
C LEU A 222 20.29 14.59 -11.88
N LYS A 223 19.80 14.88 -13.09
CA LYS A 223 20.26 16.04 -13.87
C LYS A 223 19.99 17.37 -13.17
N ALA A 224 18.82 17.53 -12.55
CA ALA A 224 18.51 18.73 -11.77
C ALA A 224 19.41 18.87 -10.53
N MET A 225 19.81 17.74 -9.90
CA MET A 225 20.77 17.75 -8.78
C MET A 225 22.17 18.14 -9.25
N GLU A 226 22.63 17.61 -10.40
CA GLU A 226 23.91 17.97 -11.03
C GLU A 226 23.98 19.47 -11.43
N ALA A 227 22.86 20.04 -11.86
CA ALA A 227 22.73 21.47 -12.19
C ALA A 227 22.60 22.39 -10.96
N GLY A 228 22.36 21.84 -9.76
CA GLY A 228 22.06 22.62 -8.55
C GLY A 228 20.64 23.19 -8.49
N GLU A 229 19.73 22.71 -9.35
CA GLU A 229 18.35 23.20 -9.53
C GLU A 229 17.29 22.34 -8.82
N ALA A 230 17.67 21.18 -8.28
CA ALA A 230 16.72 20.23 -7.69
C ALA A 230 16.17 20.65 -6.31
N ASP A 231 14.84 20.66 -6.18
CA ASP A 231 14.17 20.74 -4.88
C ASP A 231 14.14 19.36 -4.20
N ASN A 232 15.16 19.06 -3.39
CA ASN A 232 15.32 17.77 -2.70
C ASN A 232 14.50 17.66 -1.40
N LYS A 233 13.25 18.17 -1.40
CA LYS A 233 12.34 18.11 -0.25
C LYS A 233 11.34 16.95 -0.29
N ASP A 234 11.15 16.32 -1.45
CA ASP A 234 10.33 15.12 -1.60
C ASP A 234 11.11 13.83 -1.28
N LEU A 235 10.38 12.71 -1.20
CA LEU A 235 10.94 11.41 -0.83
C LEU A 235 12.09 10.98 -1.74
N LEU A 236 11.95 11.14 -3.06
CA LEU A 236 12.96 10.75 -4.03
C LEU A 236 14.23 11.59 -3.86
N GLY A 237 14.11 12.92 -3.76
CA GLY A 237 15.23 13.82 -3.55
C GLY A 237 15.99 13.51 -2.26
N ILE A 238 15.28 13.35 -1.14
CA ILE A 238 15.87 13.00 0.15
C ILE A 238 16.55 11.62 0.10
N SER A 239 15.92 10.64 -0.54
CA SER A 239 16.48 9.28 -0.66
C SER A 239 17.74 9.26 -1.53
N LEU A 240 17.78 10.03 -2.63
CA LEU A 240 18.97 10.17 -3.47
C LEU A 240 20.10 10.92 -2.75
N GLU A 241 19.78 12.02 -2.06
CA GLU A 241 20.77 12.76 -1.26
C GLU A 241 21.37 11.90 -0.14
N SER A 242 20.52 11.16 0.59
CA SER A 242 20.98 10.21 1.61
C SER A 242 21.80 9.07 1.00
N ASN A 243 21.46 8.60 -0.20
CA ASN A 243 22.23 7.58 -0.91
C ASN A 243 23.64 8.07 -1.27
N PHE A 244 23.76 9.28 -1.78
CA PHE A 244 25.06 9.88 -2.12
C PHE A 244 25.93 10.08 -0.86
N LYS A 245 25.34 10.56 0.23
CA LYS A 245 26.04 10.72 1.52
C LYS A 245 26.61 9.40 2.05
N GLU A 246 25.86 8.30 2.00
CA GLU A 246 26.35 6.97 2.41
C GLU A 246 27.52 6.48 1.54
N ILE A 247 27.46 6.72 0.22
CA ILE A 247 28.53 6.36 -0.71
C ILE A 247 29.80 7.17 -0.45
N GLU A 248 29.66 8.48 -0.21
CA GLU A 248 30.74 9.42 0.06
C GLU A 248 31.42 9.14 1.40
N GLN A 249 30.66 9.06 2.49
CA GLN A 249 31.16 8.83 3.86
C GLN A 249 31.98 7.54 3.98
N HIS A 250 31.61 6.50 3.23
CA HIS A 250 32.32 5.22 3.21
C HIS A 250 33.30 5.06 2.04
N GLY A 251 33.41 6.06 1.14
CA GLY A 251 34.26 6.02 -0.04
C GLY A 251 33.98 4.85 -1.01
N ASN A 252 32.80 4.22 -0.92
CA ASN A 252 32.54 2.95 -1.60
C ASN A 252 31.06 2.77 -1.96
N LYS A 253 30.79 2.58 -3.25
CA LYS A 253 29.44 2.42 -3.82
C LYS A 253 28.63 1.26 -3.22
N LYS A 254 29.26 0.26 -2.59
CA LYS A 254 28.56 -0.87 -1.95
C LYS A 254 27.62 -0.46 -0.80
N PHE A 255 27.90 0.67 -0.15
CA PHE A 255 27.08 1.18 0.96
C PHE A 255 25.81 1.91 0.49
N GLY A 256 25.77 2.32 -0.78
CA GLY A 256 24.57 2.88 -1.39
C GLY A 256 23.66 1.84 -2.07
N MET A 257 22.52 2.32 -2.56
CA MET A 257 21.67 1.68 -3.55
C MET A 257 22.15 1.99 -4.97
N THR A 258 22.10 0.98 -5.84
CA THR A 258 22.21 1.15 -7.30
C THR A 258 20.95 1.82 -7.87
N ILE A 259 21.03 2.43 -9.06
CA ILE A 259 19.86 3.04 -9.72
C ILE A 259 18.73 2.02 -9.93
N GLU A 260 19.05 0.76 -10.24
CA GLU A 260 18.04 -0.30 -10.38
C GLU A 260 17.38 -0.67 -9.04
N GLU A 261 18.08 -0.53 -7.92
CA GLU A 261 17.51 -0.66 -6.57
C GLU A 261 16.61 0.54 -6.23
N VAL A 262 17.03 1.77 -6.56
CA VAL A 262 16.18 2.97 -6.41
C VAL A 262 14.89 2.84 -7.22
N ILE A 263 14.96 2.33 -8.46
CA ILE A 263 13.76 2.07 -9.29
C ILE A 263 12.81 1.09 -8.60
N GLU A 264 13.31 0.02 -7.98
CA GLU A 264 12.47 -0.97 -7.28
C GLU A 264 11.88 -0.44 -5.96
N GLU A 265 12.56 0.45 -5.23
CA GLU A 265 11.96 1.19 -4.10
C GLU A 265 10.87 2.16 -4.58
N CYS A 266 11.13 2.93 -5.65
CA CYS A 266 10.16 3.88 -6.20
C CYS A 266 8.88 3.16 -6.70
N LYS A 267 9.04 2.03 -7.37
CA LYS A 267 7.93 1.12 -7.74
C LYS A 267 7.10 0.73 -6.53
N LEU A 268 7.76 0.31 -5.44
CA LEU A 268 7.12 -0.09 -4.20
C LEU A 268 6.35 1.07 -3.57
N PHE A 269 6.91 2.29 -3.52
CA PHE A 269 6.24 3.44 -2.89
C PHE A 269 5.02 3.92 -3.67
N TYR A 270 5.06 3.98 -5.00
CA TYR A 270 3.87 4.27 -5.81
C TYR A 270 2.74 3.27 -5.52
N PHE A 271 3.06 1.98 -5.53
CA PHE A 271 2.05 0.93 -5.35
C PHE A 271 1.51 0.85 -3.92
N ALA A 272 2.41 0.70 -2.94
CA ALA A 272 2.04 0.51 -1.54
C ALA A 272 1.42 1.78 -0.94
N GLY A 273 1.89 2.97 -1.34
CA GLY A 273 1.35 4.24 -0.88
C GLY A 273 -0.06 4.52 -1.41
N ALA A 274 -0.33 4.23 -2.70
CA ALA A 274 -1.63 4.52 -3.31
C ALA A 274 -2.73 3.52 -2.90
N GLU A 275 -2.53 2.22 -3.14
CA GLU A 275 -3.60 1.22 -2.97
C GLU A 275 -3.98 0.97 -1.51
N THR A 276 -3.02 1.01 -0.56
CA THR A 276 -3.36 0.82 0.86
C THR A 276 -4.11 2.02 1.44
N THR A 277 -3.69 3.24 1.09
CA THR A 277 -4.30 4.49 1.57
C THR A 277 -5.71 4.67 1.03
N SER A 278 -5.95 4.38 -0.26
CA SER A 278 -7.31 4.45 -0.81
C SER A 278 -8.23 3.46 -0.10
N VAL A 279 -7.82 2.18 0.04
CA VAL A 279 -8.62 1.17 0.76
C VAL A 279 -8.94 1.61 2.19
N LEU A 280 -7.97 2.17 2.92
CA LEU A 280 -8.21 2.72 4.26
C LEU A 280 -9.27 3.84 4.25
N LEU A 281 -9.21 4.76 3.29
CA LEU A 281 -10.15 5.88 3.18
C LEU A 281 -11.57 5.41 2.84
N VAL A 282 -11.75 4.48 1.90
CA VAL A 282 -13.11 4.03 1.52
C VAL A 282 -13.79 3.28 2.65
N TRP A 283 -13.06 2.40 3.35
CA TRP A 283 -13.58 1.73 4.54
C TRP A 283 -13.85 2.70 5.68
N THR A 284 -13.04 3.75 5.84
CA THR A 284 -13.32 4.83 6.80
C THR A 284 -14.64 5.52 6.48
N LEU A 285 -14.90 5.89 5.22
CA LEU A 285 -16.18 6.51 4.83
C LEU A 285 -17.37 5.56 4.99
N MET A 286 -17.24 4.28 4.63
CA MET A 286 -18.29 3.27 4.80
C MET A 286 -18.61 2.98 6.27
N LEU A 287 -17.58 2.89 7.13
CA LEU A 287 -17.79 2.66 8.56
C LEU A 287 -18.36 3.91 9.24
N LEU A 288 -17.95 5.11 8.85
CA LEU A 288 -18.55 6.36 9.34
C LEU A 288 -20.01 6.53 8.88
N SER A 289 -20.38 6.09 7.67
CA SER A 289 -21.79 6.13 7.24
C SER A 289 -22.66 5.14 8.02
N LYS A 290 -22.13 3.96 8.38
CA LYS A 290 -22.79 2.97 9.27
C LYS A 290 -22.88 3.45 10.72
N TYR A 291 -21.82 4.03 11.26
CA TYR A 291 -21.69 4.42 12.68
C TYR A 291 -21.81 5.94 12.86
N GLN A 292 -23.03 6.45 12.67
CA GLN A 292 -23.35 7.90 12.71
C GLN A 292 -22.89 8.62 13.98
N ASP A 293 -22.95 7.99 15.16
CA ASP A 293 -22.44 8.57 16.42
C ASP A 293 -20.94 8.90 16.35
N TRP A 294 -20.15 8.04 15.72
CA TRP A 294 -18.71 8.27 15.53
C TRP A 294 -18.45 9.32 14.43
N GLN A 295 -19.29 9.37 13.39
CA GLN A 295 -19.23 10.44 12.39
C GLN A 295 -19.53 11.82 12.99
N ALA A 296 -20.55 11.91 13.86
CA ALA A 296 -20.88 13.14 14.57
C ALA A 296 -19.72 13.60 15.48
N ARG A 297 -19.16 12.71 16.29
CA ARG A 297 -18.01 13.01 17.17
C ARG A 297 -16.76 13.42 16.39
N ALA A 298 -16.44 12.74 15.29
CA ALA A 298 -15.30 13.08 14.44
C ALA A 298 -15.49 14.44 13.77
N ARG A 299 -16.70 14.74 13.29
CA ARG A 299 -17.05 16.06 12.72
C ARG A 299 -16.96 17.16 13.77
N GLU A 300 -17.47 16.94 14.98
CA GLU A 300 -17.39 17.90 16.09
C GLU A 300 -15.94 18.20 16.46
N GLU A 301 -15.09 17.18 16.61
CA GLU A 301 -13.66 17.36 16.90
C GLU A 301 -12.95 18.20 15.83
N VAL A 302 -13.19 17.89 14.55
CA VAL A 302 -12.61 18.66 13.42
C VAL A 302 -13.06 20.12 13.45
N LEU A 303 -14.35 20.37 13.69
CA LEU A 303 -14.90 21.73 13.78
C LEU A 303 -14.34 22.50 14.99
N GLN A 304 -14.18 21.85 16.15
CA GLN A 304 -13.59 22.47 17.34
C GLN A 304 -12.09 22.79 17.19
N VAL A 305 -11.34 21.96 16.46
CA VAL A 305 -9.88 22.14 16.31
C VAL A 305 -9.54 23.20 15.25
N PHE A 306 -10.25 23.20 14.12
CA PHE A 306 -9.93 24.05 12.96
C PHE A 306 -10.87 25.24 12.77
N GLU A 307 -12.13 25.15 13.21
CA GLU A 307 -13.19 26.11 12.91
C GLU A 307 -13.37 26.27 11.39
N SER A 308 -12.98 27.42 10.82
CA SER A 308 -12.96 27.72 9.38
C SER A 308 -11.55 27.75 8.78
N ARG A 309 -10.52 27.41 9.57
CA ARG A 309 -9.11 27.44 9.15
C ARG A 309 -8.74 26.17 8.37
N LYS A 310 -7.73 26.29 7.51
CA LYS A 310 -7.15 25.14 6.82
C LYS A 310 -6.44 24.23 7.83
N PRO A 311 -6.49 22.89 7.65
CA PRO A 311 -5.73 21.97 8.48
C PRO A 311 -4.23 22.27 8.49
N ASP A 312 -3.70 22.47 9.70
CA ASP A 312 -2.27 22.56 9.99
C ASP A 312 -1.78 21.32 10.76
N PHE A 313 -0.47 21.16 10.86
CA PHE A 313 0.12 19.97 11.46
C PHE A 313 -0.21 19.84 12.96
N ASP A 314 -0.25 20.94 13.68
CA ASP A 314 -0.48 20.95 15.13
C ASP A 314 -1.98 20.76 15.48
N GLY A 315 -2.90 21.12 14.59
CA GLY A 315 -4.30 20.72 14.64
C GLY A 315 -4.49 19.24 14.32
N LEU A 316 -3.83 18.69 13.29
CA LEU A 316 -3.95 17.25 12.96
C LEU A 316 -3.53 16.37 14.15
N ASN A 317 -2.46 16.72 14.87
CA ASN A 317 -2.04 15.99 16.09
C ASN A 317 -3.03 16.09 17.27
N ARG A 318 -4.02 16.98 17.21
CA ARG A 318 -5.07 17.13 18.24
C ARG A 318 -6.33 16.32 17.94
N LEU A 319 -6.46 15.73 16.75
CA LEU A 319 -7.62 14.92 16.34
C LEU A 319 -7.56 13.50 16.93
N LYS A 320 -7.97 13.33 18.18
CA LYS A 320 -7.95 12.05 18.90
C LYS A 320 -9.05 11.11 18.42
N VAL A 321 -10.27 11.61 18.22
CA VAL A 321 -11.40 10.83 17.70
C VAL A 321 -11.13 10.39 16.27
N VAL A 322 -10.65 11.28 15.40
CA VAL A 322 -10.28 10.88 14.02
C VAL A 322 -9.15 9.85 14.03
N SER A 323 -8.13 10.01 14.89
CA SER A 323 -7.06 9.01 15.04
C SER A 323 -7.59 7.65 15.52
N ILE A 324 -8.52 7.63 16.48
CA ILE A 324 -9.19 6.41 16.95
C ILE A 324 -9.98 5.76 15.81
N VAL A 325 -10.74 6.53 15.03
CA VAL A 325 -11.48 6.01 13.87
C VAL A 325 -10.50 5.39 12.87
N VAL A 326 -9.43 6.10 12.47
CA VAL A 326 -8.45 5.58 11.51
C VAL A 326 -7.74 4.33 12.04
N LEU A 327 -7.41 4.25 13.33
CA LEU A 327 -6.80 3.07 13.95
C LEU A 327 -7.78 1.90 14.08
N LEU A 328 -9.06 2.15 14.38
CA LEU A 328 -10.10 1.12 14.42
C LEU A 328 -10.39 0.59 13.02
N VAL A 329 -10.48 1.47 12.02
CA VAL A 329 -10.56 1.05 10.61
C VAL A 329 -9.30 0.29 10.25
N GLN A 330 -8.10 0.73 10.62
CA GLN A 330 -6.86 -0.02 10.37
C GLN A 330 -6.79 -1.35 11.13
N PHE A 331 -7.57 -1.56 12.21
CA PHE A 331 -7.67 -2.83 12.95
C PHE A 331 -8.72 -3.78 12.37
N ILE A 332 -9.93 -3.29 12.10
CA ILE A 332 -11.01 -4.02 11.40
C ILE A 332 -10.52 -4.37 10.00
N CYS A 333 -10.11 -3.35 9.27
CA CYS A 333 -9.35 -3.50 8.04
C CYS A 333 -7.89 -3.86 8.29
N HIS A 334 -7.44 -4.32 9.47
CA HIS A 334 -6.20 -5.09 9.51
C HIS A 334 -6.48 -6.42 8.84
N GLU A 335 -7.64 -7.04 9.07
CA GLU A 335 -8.06 -8.24 8.34
C GLU A 335 -8.31 -7.99 6.84
N PHE A 336 -8.53 -6.73 6.42
CA PHE A 336 -8.75 -6.34 5.00
C PHE A 336 -7.55 -5.70 4.29
N LEU A 337 -6.66 -5.02 5.01
CA LEU A 337 -5.34 -4.63 4.52
C LEU A 337 -4.43 -5.83 4.57
N LEU A 338 -4.64 -6.76 5.51
CA LEU A 338 -4.38 -8.16 5.24
C LEU A 338 -5.16 -8.57 3.99
N SER A 339 -6.48 -8.64 3.87
CA SER A 339 -7.11 -9.08 2.59
C SER A 339 -6.55 -8.45 1.29
N LEU A 340 -5.98 -7.24 1.25
CA LEU A 340 -5.28 -6.70 0.08
C LEU A 340 -3.79 -7.09 0.05
N LEU A 341 -3.02 -6.93 1.14
CA LEU A 341 -1.65 -7.45 1.31
C LEU A 341 -1.60 -8.96 1.57
N LEU A 342 -2.72 -9.68 1.50
CA LEU A 342 -2.89 -11.13 1.57
C LEU A 342 -3.44 -11.60 0.24
N GLN A 343 -4.38 -10.90 -0.41
CA GLN A 343 -4.62 -11.15 -1.85
C GLN A 343 -3.37 -10.84 -2.69
N LEU A 344 -2.47 -10.02 -2.14
CA LEU A 344 -1.09 -9.91 -2.55
C LEU A 344 -0.22 -10.89 -1.76
N LEU A 345 0.27 -10.64 -0.53
CA LEU A 345 1.33 -11.48 0.10
C LEU A 345 0.91 -12.86 0.65
N GLU A 346 -0.36 -13.22 0.82
CA GLU A 346 -0.77 -14.59 1.19
C GLU A 346 -0.91 -15.41 -0.08
N PHE A 347 -1.68 -14.89 -1.04
CA PHE A 347 -1.84 -15.35 -2.40
C PHE A 347 -0.53 -15.35 -3.20
N LEU A 348 0.44 -14.56 -2.75
CA LEU A 348 1.79 -14.54 -3.25
C LEU A 348 2.78 -14.97 -2.16
N ASN A 349 2.36 -15.82 -1.22
CA ASN A 349 3.16 -16.82 -0.51
C ASN A 349 2.71 -18.27 -0.87
N PHE A 350 2.09 -18.42 -2.06
CA PHE A 350 1.91 -19.67 -2.82
C PHE A 350 2.87 -19.76 -4.02
#